data_AF-A0A9D3UKB8-F1
#
_entry.id   AF-A0A9D3UKB8-F1
#
_cell.length_a   1.000
_cell.length_b   1.000
_cell.length_c   1.000
_cell.angle_alpha   90.00
_cell.angle_beta   90.00
_cell.angle_gamma   90.00
#
_symmetry.space_group_name_H-M   'P 1'
#
loop_
_entity.id
_entity.type
_entity.pdbx_description
1 polymer ?
#
loop_
_entity_poly.entity_id
_entity_poly.type
_entity_poly.pdbx_seq_one_letter_code
_entity_poly.pdbx_strand_id
1 'polypeptide(L)'
;MNQIGTLQRPGETRWSSHLNSVTSLLKMYNATSIVLENLKNTASNYSQRGEAHNAYNRLSSFEFIFILHIMKEVLGITDNLCQALQLRSQDILNAKSLVLTMKDLIQKLRDDGWNELLKNVKSFYETWELDFPYMNAQYVVGRSRNKKEDVTVEHHYRVDIFFATIDTQLQELKSRLTKMLSSFSLLLQL
;
A
#
# COMPACT_ATOMS: atom_id res chain seq x y z
N MET A 1 43.64 -3.76 -5.15
CA MET A 1 42.48 -2.91 -4.87
C MET A 1 41.27 -3.56 -5.51
N ASN A 2 40.39 -4.19 -4.73
CA ASN A 2 39.20 -4.86 -5.25
C ASN A 2 38.02 -3.90 -5.09
N GLN A 3 37.57 -3.28 -6.18
CA GLN A 3 36.28 -2.58 -6.21
C GLN A 3 35.17 -3.62 -6.21
N ILE A 4 34.63 -3.90 -5.02
CA ILE A 4 33.35 -4.58 -4.87
C ILE A 4 32.27 -3.50 -5.01
N GLY A 5 31.86 -3.24 -6.25
CA GLY A 5 30.60 -2.57 -6.52
C GLY A 5 29.48 -3.58 -6.31
N THR A 6 28.80 -3.54 -5.18
CA THR A 6 27.51 -4.21 -5.00
C THR A 6 26.48 -3.52 -5.88
N LEU A 7 26.30 -4.02 -7.10
CA LEU A 7 25.13 -3.70 -7.89
C LEU A 7 23.89 -4.24 -7.18
N GLN A 8 23.02 -3.32 -6.76
CA GLN A 8 21.71 -3.63 -6.18
C GLN A 8 20.91 -4.48 -7.16
N ARG A 9 20.34 -5.59 -6.68
CA ARG A 9 19.59 -6.52 -7.55
C ARG A 9 18.31 -5.85 -8.07
N PRO A 10 17.81 -6.21 -9.28
CA PRO A 10 16.60 -5.61 -9.86
C PRO A 10 15.33 -5.65 -8.98
N GLY A 11 15.29 -6.54 -7.98
CA GLY A 11 14.22 -6.59 -6.98
C GLY A 11 14.33 -5.54 -5.87
N GLU A 12 15.54 -5.10 -5.53
CA GLU A 12 15.82 -4.03 -4.54
C GLU A 12 15.21 -2.71 -5.00
N THR A 13 15.45 -2.35 -6.27
CA THR A 13 15.00 -1.06 -6.79
C THR A 13 13.49 -0.96 -6.86
N ARG A 14 12.77 -2.05 -7.16
CA ARG A 14 11.34 -1.94 -7.46
C ARG A 14 10.48 -1.73 -6.21
N TRP A 15 10.61 -2.60 -5.20
CA TRP A 15 9.78 -2.50 -3.98
C TRP A 15 10.16 -1.28 -3.14
N SER A 16 11.45 -1.06 -2.93
CA SER A 16 11.92 0.12 -2.21
C SER A 16 11.57 1.41 -2.96
N SER A 17 11.61 1.43 -4.31
CA SER A 17 11.15 2.59 -5.08
C SER A 17 9.65 2.85 -4.91
N HIS A 18 8.81 1.81 -4.94
CA HIS A 18 7.37 1.96 -4.71
C HIS A 18 7.08 2.49 -3.29
N LEU A 19 7.72 1.91 -2.27
CA LEU A 19 7.60 2.39 -0.89
C LEU A 19 8.08 3.83 -0.73
N ASN A 20 9.22 4.18 -1.34
CA ASN A 20 9.77 5.52 -1.33
C ASN A 20 8.84 6.51 -2.04
N SER A 21 8.22 6.12 -3.16
CA SER A 21 7.28 6.96 -3.91
C SER A 21 6.04 7.26 -3.08
N VAL A 22 5.43 6.23 -2.48
CA VAL A 22 4.28 6.36 -1.59
C VAL A 22 4.60 7.24 -0.39
N THR A 23 5.74 6.97 0.27
CA THR A 23 6.20 7.73 1.44
C THR A 23 6.50 9.19 1.08
N SER A 24 7.10 9.44 -0.08
CA SER A 24 7.41 10.79 -0.55
C SER A 24 6.14 11.56 -0.85
N LEU A 25 5.15 10.94 -1.50
CA LEU A 25 3.87 11.59 -1.78
C LEU A 25 3.14 11.99 -0.49
N LEU A 26 3.12 11.12 0.53
CA LEU A 26 2.55 11.45 1.85
C LEU A 26 3.27 12.63 2.51
N LYS A 27 4.61 12.65 2.45
CA LYS A 27 5.43 13.75 3.00
C LYS A 27 5.24 15.06 2.24
N MET A 28 5.10 14.97 0.93
CA MET A 28 4.99 16.11 0.01
C MET A 28 3.54 16.48 -0.31
N TYR A 29 2.57 15.97 0.46
CA TYR A 29 1.15 16.15 0.18
C TYR A 29 0.80 17.63 -0.04
N ASN A 30 1.17 18.49 0.91
CA ASN A 30 0.89 19.93 0.84
C ASN A 30 1.51 20.60 -0.39
N ALA A 31 2.79 20.32 -0.67
CA ALA A 31 3.44 20.88 -1.84
C ALA A 31 2.74 20.44 -3.13
N THR A 32 2.32 19.17 -3.19
CA THR A 32 1.63 18.60 -4.35
C THR A 32 0.22 19.17 -4.50
N SER A 33 -0.54 19.31 -3.41
CA SER A 33 -1.90 19.86 -3.41
C SER A 33 -1.90 21.33 -3.86
N ILE A 34 -0.96 22.15 -3.35
CA ILE A 34 -0.79 23.55 -3.75
C ILE A 34 -0.48 23.66 -5.25
N VAL A 35 0.42 22.83 -5.77
CA VAL A 35 0.76 22.85 -7.21
C VAL A 35 -0.45 22.51 -8.06
N LEU A 36 -1.20 21.47 -7.70
CA LEU A 36 -2.41 21.07 -8.44
C LEU A 36 -3.52 22.13 -8.35
N GLU A 37 -3.69 22.76 -7.19
CA GLU A 37 -4.64 23.85 -7.00
C GLU A 37 -4.29 25.09 -7.84
N ASN A 38 -3.01 25.46 -7.86
CA ASN A 38 -2.52 26.55 -8.70
C ASN A 38 -2.76 26.26 -10.18
N LEU A 39 -2.41 25.06 -10.66
CA LEU A 39 -2.63 24.67 -12.06
C LEU A 39 -4.12 24.65 -12.44
N LYS A 40 -4.98 24.17 -11.54
CA LYS A 40 -6.44 24.21 -11.67
C LYS A 40 -6.99 25.63 -11.82
N ASN A 41 -6.31 26.66 -11.30
CA ASN A 41 -6.78 28.04 -11.38
C ASN A 41 -6.06 28.86 -12.48
N THR A 42 -4.80 28.56 -12.76
CA THR A 42 -3.89 29.43 -13.55
C THR A 42 -3.42 28.83 -14.87
N ALA A 43 -3.67 27.53 -15.12
CA ALA A 43 -3.26 26.92 -16.39
C ALA A 43 -3.92 27.62 -17.58
N SER A 44 -3.11 27.90 -18.60
CA SER A 44 -3.50 28.59 -19.84
C SER A 44 -4.36 27.71 -20.75
N ASN A 45 -4.17 26.40 -20.70
CA ASN A 45 -4.95 25.42 -21.45
C ASN A 45 -6.11 24.86 -20.60
N TYR A 46 -7.34 24.92 -21.12
CA TYR A 46 -8.53 24.34 -20.49
C TYR A 46 -8.38 22.84 -20.18
N SER A 47 -7.71 22.07 -21.04
CA SER A 47 -7.46 20.64 -20.81
C SER A 47 -6.59 20.41 -19.59
N GLN A 48 -5.47 21.14 -19.50
CA GLN A 48 -4.55 21.06 -18.36
C GLN A 48 -5.24 21.48 -17.06
N ARG A 49 -6.10 22.50 -17.13
CA ARG A 49 -6.91 22.93 -15.98
C ARG A 49 -7.85 21.81 -15.49
N GLY A 50 -8.51 21.13 -16.42
CA GLY A 50 -9.37 20.00 -16.12
C GLY A 50 -8.61 18.81 -15.52
N GLU A 51 -7.43 18.49 -16.06
CA GLU A 51 -6.55 17.45 -15.52
C GLU A 51 -6.08 17.77 -14.10
N ALA A 52 -5.62 19.01 -13.86
CA ALA A 52 -5.21 19.46 -12.54
C ALA A 52 -6.35 19.43 -11.52
N HIS A 53 -7.56 19.85 -11.94
CA HIS A 53 -8.77 19.75 -11.12
C HIS A 53 -9.06 18.30 -10.71
N ASN A 54 -9.06 17.39 -11.68
CA ASN A 54 -9.33 15.97 -11.43
C ASN A 54 -8.24 15.32 -10.56
N ALA A 55 -6.98 15.65 -10.81
CA ALA A 55 -5.85 15.16 -10.02
C ALA A 55 -5.93 15.65 -8.56
N TYR A 56 -6.25 16.94 -8.35
CA TYR A 56 -6.46 17.50 -7.02
C TYR A 56 -7.60 16.76 -6.28
N ASN A 57 -8.75 16.61 -6.93
CA ASN A 57 -9.90 15.93 -6.33
C ASN A 57 -9.59 14.47 -5.97
N ARG A 58 -8.83 13.77 -6.80
CA ARG A 58 -8.37 12.40 -6.50
C ARG A 58 -7.37 12.39 -5.34
N LEU A 59 -6.38 13.28 -5.37
CA LEU A 59 -5.35 13.38 -4.33
C LEU A 59 -5.96 13.62 -2.94
N SER A 60 -7.00 14.46 -2.87
CA SER A 60 -7.69 14.80 -1.62
C SER A 60 -8.80 13.81 -1.23
N SER A 61 -9.11 12.83 -2.09
CA SER A 61 -10.18 11.86 -1.82
C SER A 61 -9.79 10.88 -0.73
N PHE A 62 -10.79 10.49 0.07
CA PHE A 62 -10.58 9.51 1.13
C PHE A 62 -10.10 8.18 0.60
N GLU A 63 -10.69 7.69 -0.50
CA GLU A 63 -10.27 6.46 -1.15
C GLU A 63 -8.78 6.47 -1.49
N PHE A 64 -8.28 7.51 -2.14
CA PHE A 64 -6.88 7.59 -2.53
C PHE A 64 -5.94 7.64 -1.34
N ILE A 65 -6.20 8.53 -0.37
CA ILE A 65 -5.36 8.67 0.82
C ILE A 65 -5.37 7.38 1.66
N PHE A 66 -6.54 6.76 1.81
CA PHE A 66 -6.69 5.50 2.52
C PHE A 66 -5.89 4.36 1.86
N ILE A 67 -6.03 4.18 0.54
CA ILE A 67 -5.24 3.21 -0.22
C ILE A 67 -3.74 3.51 -0.10
N LEU A 68 -3.35 4.78 -0.16
CA LEU A 68 -1.94 5.18 -0.04
C LEU A 68 -1.35 4.78 1.32
N HIS A 69 -2.12 4.88 2.40
CA HIS A 69 -1.71 4.41 3.73
C HIS A 69 -1.64 2.88 3.80
N ILE A 70 -2.61 2.14 3.22
CA ILE A 70 -2.53 0.68 3.13
C ILE A 70 -1.27 0.25 2.39
N MET A 71 -1.02 0.85 1.23
CA MET A 71 0.15 0.56 0.42
C MET A 71 1.43 0.79 1.20
N LYS A 72 1.52 1.87 1.98
CA LYS A 72 2.69 2.15 2.83
C LYS A 72 2.94 1.01 3.83
N GLU A 73 1.91 0.54 4.54
CA GLU A 73 2.05 -0.53 5.54
C GLU A 73 2.45 -1.87 4.89
N VAL A 74 1.73 -2.28 3.84
CA VAL A 74 2.00 -3.55 3.13
C VAL A 74 3.38 -3.51 2.47
N LEU A 75 3.70 -2.43 1.75
CA LEU A 75 5.01 -2.29 1.12
C LEU A 75 6.13 -2.25 2.16
N GLY A 76 5.94 -1.59 3.30
CA GLY A 76 6.92 -1.55 4.39
C GLY A 76 7.27 -2.94 4.92
N ILE A 77 6.28 -3.80 5.14
CA ILE A 77 6.51 -5.20 5.55
C ILE A 77 7.24 -5.98 4.45
N THR A 78 6.80 -5.83 3.18
CA THR A 78 7.41 -6.56 2.06
C THR A 78 8.86 -6.12 1.80
N ASP A 79 9.15 -4.83 1.95
CA ASP A 79 10.47 -4.25 1.70
C ASP A 79 11.48 -4.73 2.75
N ASN A 80 11.10 -4.73 4.03
CA ASN A 80 11.90 -5.31 5.11
C ASN A 80 12.29 -6.77 4.84
N LEU A 81 11.33 -7.58 4.36
CA LEU A 81 11.62 -8.96 3.96
C LEU A 81 12.59 -9.00 2.77
N CYS A 82 12.33 -8.23 1.72
CA CYS A 82 13.17 -8.19 0.52
C CYS A 82 14.62 -7.88 0.89
N GLN A 83 14.84 -6.85 1.71
CA GLN A 83 16.18 -6.48 2.20
C GLN A 83 16.81 -7.63 2.99
N ALA A 84 16.07 -8.25 3.92
CA ALA A 84 16.59 -9.35 4.74
C ALA A 84 16.99 -10.58 3.89
N LEU A 85 16.19 -10.94 2.88
CA LEU A 85 16.47 -12.06 1.96
C LEU A 85 17.64 -11.79 1.01
N GLN A 86 17.97 -10.53 0.75
CA GLN A 86 19.04 -10.14 -0.15
C GLN A 86 20.42 -10.09 0.53
N LEU A 87 20.47 -10.18 1.87
CA LEU A 87 21.73 -10.30 2.60
C LEU A 87 22.52 -11.52 2.12
N ARG A 88 23.83 -11.34 1.89
CA ARG A 88 24.74 -12.29 1.21
C ARG A 88 24.90 -13.66 1.89
N SER A 89 24.27 -13.92 3.04
CA SER A 89 24.48 -15.11 3.87
C SER A 89 23.19 -15.82 4.29
N GLN A 90 22.10 -15.71 3.52
CA GLN A 90 20.87 -16.44 3.85
C GLN A 90 20.97 -17.91 3.40
N ASP A 91 21.06 -18.82 4.36
CA ASP A 91 20.75 -20.23 4.11
C ASP A 91 19.23 -20.46 4.02
N ILE A 92 18.84 -21.65 3.57
CA ILE A 92 17.45 -21.99 3.31
C ILE A 92 16.57 -21.95 4.58
N LEU A 93 17.14 -22.26 5.75
CA LEU A 93 16.41 -22.27 7.02
C LEU A 93 16.14 -20.83 7.47
N ASN A 94 17.11 -19.93 7.30
CA ASN A 94 16.95 -18.51 7.59
C ASN A 94 15.96 -17.85 6.62
N ALA A 95 16.03 -18.17 5.32
CA ALA A 95 15.05 -17.70 4.34
C ALA A 95 13.63 -18.16 4.68
N LYS A 96 13.46 -19.42 5.09
CA LYS A 96 12.17 -19.94 5.56
C LYS A 96 11.67 -19.19 6.81
N SER A 97 12.54 -18.97 7.79
CA SER A 97 12.21 -18.21 9.01
C SER A 97 11.75 -16.79 8.68
N LEU A 98 12.46 -16.09 7.78
CA LEU A 98 12.10 -14.75 7.32
C LEU A 98 10.71 -14.70 6.65
N VAL A 99 10.38 -15.70 5.82
CA VAL A 99 9.05 -15.78 5.19
C VAL A 99 7.94 -16.03 6.22
N LEU A 100 8.19 -16.86 7.24
CA LEU A 100 7.24 -17.07 8.34
C LEU A 100 7.03 -15.78 9.14
N THR A 101 8.11 -15.07 9.48
CA THR A 101 8.03 -13.76 10.14
C THR A 101 7.21 -12.75 9.33
N MET A 102 7.40 -12.69 8.00
CA MET A 102 6.59 -11.82 7.13
C MET A 102 5.10 -12.19 7.19
N LYS A 103 4.79 -13.49 7.11
CA LYS A 103 3.41 -13.97 7.21
C LYS A 103 2.78 -13.53 8.53
N ASP A 104 3.50 -13.66 9.64
CA ASP A 104 3.01 -13.26 10.96
C ASP A 104 2.81 -11.75 11.07
N LEU A 105 3.71 -10.94 10.47
CA LEU A 105 3.56 -9.48 10.42
C LEU A 105 2.33 -9.06 9.59
N ILE A 106 2.10 -9.67 8.43
CA ILE A 106 0.93 -9.38 7.59
C ILE A 106 -0.36 -9.85 8.28
N GLN A 107 -0.35 -11.01 8.95
CA GLN A 107 -1.48 -11.49 9.73
C GLN A 107 -1.79 -10.55 10.90
N LYS A 108 -0.76 -10.07 11.60
CA LYS A 108 -0.93 -9.06 12.66
C LYS A 108 -1.50 -7.76 12.13
N LEU A 109 -1.06 -7.30 10.95
CA LEU A 109 -1.64 -6.13 10.29
C LEU A 109 -3.14 -6.36 10.00
N ARG A 110 -3.52 -7.56 9.54
CA ARG A 110 -4.92 -7.91 9.32
C ARG A 110 -5.76 -7.84 10.60
N ASP A 111 -5.28 -8.46 11.66
CA ASP A 111 -6.09 -8.70 12.87
C ASP A 111 -6.16 -7.46 13.76
N ASP A 112 -5.04 -6.74 13.91
CA ASP A 112 -4.89 -5.64 14.85
C ASP A 112 -4.68 -4.27 14.17
N GLY A 113 -4.32 -4.26 12.88
CA GLY A 113 -3.82 -3.05 12.20
C GLY A 113 -4.88 -2.03 11.81
N TRP A 114 -6.16 -2.41 11.79
CA TRP A 114 -7.25 -1.51 11.37
C TRP A 114 -7.29 -0.20 12.15
N ASN A 115 -7.26 -0.28 13.49
CA ASN A 115 -7.43 0.90 14.35
C ASN A 115 -6.26 1.88 14.20
N GLU A 116 -5.03 1.36 14.13
CA GLU A 116 -3.84 2.21 13.97
C GLU A 116 -3.78 2.82 12.56
N LEU A 117 -4.13 2.06 11.52
CA LEU A 117 -4.24 2.58 10.16
C LEU A 117 -5.27 3.73 10.11
N LEU A 118 -6.47 3.51 10.65
CA LEU A 118 -7.55 4.49 10.63
C LEU A 118 -7.15 5.76 11.40
N LYS A 119 -6.48 5.61 12.55
CA LYS A 119 -5.94 6.72 13.33
C LYS A 119 -4.91 7.52 12.53
N ASN A 120 -4.01 6.86 11.80
CA ASN A 120 -3.02 7.52 10.96
C ASN A 120 -3.68 8.29 9.80
N VAL A 121 -4.68 7.69 9.14
CA VAL A 121 -5.46 8.36 8.09
C VAL A 121 -6.22 9.55 8.66
N LYS A 122 -6.86 9.42 9.82
CA LYS A 122 -7.57 10.53 10.48
C LYS A 122 -6.62 11.68 10.83
N SER A 123 -5.47 11.37 11.43
CA SER A 123 -4.43 12.35 11.74
C SER A 123 -3.93 13.07 10.48
N PHE A 124 -3.78 12.35 9.37
CA PHE A 124 -3.42 12.95 8.08
C PHE A 124 -4.48 13.94 7.60
N TYR A 125 -5.77 13.59 7.69
CA TYR A 125 -6.88 14.48 7.35
C TYR A 125 -6.93 15.72 8.23
N GLU A 126 -6.75 15.55 9.55
CA GLU A 126 -6.69 16.65 10.51
C GLU A 126 -5.48 17.58 10.24
N THR A 127 -4.31 17.01 9.92
CA THR A 127 -3.08 17.77 9.64
C THR A 127 -3.21 18.68 8.42
N TRP A 128 -3.96 18.23 7.41
CA TRP A 128 -4.11 18.96 6.15
C TRP A 128 -5.51 19.58 5.97
N GLU A 129 -6.29 19.68 7.05
CA GLU A 129 -7.61 20.30 7.11
C GLU A 129 -8.58 19.79 6.01
N LEU A 130 -8.55 18.47 5.78
CA LEU A 130 -9.40 17.81 4.80
C LEU A 130 -10.70 17.30 5.44
N ASP A 131 -11.76 17.24 4.64
CA ASP A 131 -13.04 16.69 5.06
C ASP A 131 -12.99 15.17 5.21
N PHE A 132 -12.91 14.70 6.44
CA PHE A 132 -12.96 13.27 6.76
C PHE A 132 -14.39 12.73 6.63
N PRO A 133 -14.63 11.60 5.94
CA PRO A 133 -15.98 11.10 5.73
C PRO A 133 -16.62 10.58 7.02
N TYR A 134 -17.94 10.74 7.13
CA TYR A 134 -18.70 10.17 8.23
C TYR A 134 -18.78 8.64 8.11
N MET A 135 -18.09 7.92 9.01
CA MET A 135 -17.90 6.47 8.93
C MET A 135 -19.18 5.64 9.03
N ASN A 136 -20.20 6.16 9.71
CA ASN A 136 -21.51 5.50 9.82
C ASN A 136 -22.48 5.90 8.69
N ALA A 137 -22.05 6.73 7.73
CA ALA A 137 -22.88 7.02 6.57
C ALA A 137 -23.07 5.75 5.73
N GLN A 138 -24.20 5.70 5.02
CA GLN A 138 -24.41 4.68 4.00
C GLN A 138 -23.39 4.87 2.87
N TYR A 139 -22.69 3.81 2.52
CA TYR A 139 -21.78 3.78 1.38
C TYR A 139 -22.57 3.63 0.08
N VAL A 140 -22.31 4.51 -0.89
CA VAL A 140 -23.00 4.54 -2.18
C VAL A 140 -21.98 4.34 -3.32
N VAL A 141 -22.09 3.22 -4.04
CA VAL A 141 -21.24 2.91 -5.19
C VAL A 141 -21.77 3.59 -6.46
N GLY A 142 -21.15 4.70 -6.85
CA GLY A 142 -21.38 5.35 -8.15
C GLY A 142 -22.81 5.90 -8.38
N ARG A 143 -23.17 6.14 -9.66
CA ARG A 143 -24.51 6.63 -10.08
C ARG A 143 -25.59 5.53 -10.15
N SER A 144 -25.29 4.31 -9.72
CA SER A 144 -26.24 3.20 -9.81
C SER A 144 -27.09 3.12 -8.54
N ARG A 145 -28.40 3.39 -8.70
CA ARG A 145 -29.43 3.26 -7.67
C ARG A 145 -29.78 1.81 -7.29
N ASN A 146 -28.92 0.85 -7.61
CA ASN A 146 -29.15 -0.51 -7.17
C ASN A 146 -28.68 -0.63 -5.73
N LYS A 147 -29.66 -0.54 -4.82
CA LYS A 147 -29.53 -0.82 -3.39
C LYS A 147 -28.86 -2.19 -3.20
N LYS A 148 -27.53 -2.21 -3.11
CA LYS A 148 -26.88 -3.19 -2.24
C LYS A 148 -27.21 -2.79 -0.80
N GLU A 149 -27.15 -3.80 0.07
CA GLU A 149 -27.40 -3.74 1.51
C GLU A 149 -26.89 -2.44 2.17
N ASP A 150 -27.47 -2.05 3.31
CA ASP A 150 -27.03 -0.90 4.13
C ASP A 150 -25.59 -1.08 4.64
N VAL A 151 -24.62 -0.98 3.74
CA VAL A 151 -23.19 -1.06 4.01
C VAL A 151 -22.74 0.32 4.44
N THR A 152 -22.08 0.41 5.59
CA THR A 152 -21.51 1.68 6.07
C THR A 152 -20.20 1.98 5.35
N VAL A 153 -19.81 3.26 5.34
CA VAL A 153 -18.49 3.69 4.85
C VAL A 153 -17.37 2.92 5.55
N GLU A 154 -17.45 2.76 6.87
CA GLU A 154 -16.46 1.96 7.62
C GLU A 154 -16.39 0.53 7.12
N HIS A 155 -17.55 -0.15 6.96
CA HIS A 155 -17.58 -1.54 6.51
C HIS A 155 -16.90 -1.68 5.15
N HIS A 156 -17.21 -0.79 4.21
CA HIS A 156 -16.59 -0.81 2.89
C HIS A 156 -15.06 -0.71 2.97
N TYR A 157 -14.53 0.29 3.66
CA TYR A 157 -13.08 0.47 3.73
C TYR A 157 -12.37 -0.58 4.57
N ARG A 158 -13.01 -1.08 5.64
CA ARG A 158 -12.45 -2.10 6.52
C ARG A 158 -12.48 -3.50 5.91
N VAL A 159 -13.63 -3.90 5.38
CA VAL A 159 -13.86 -5.27 4.93
C VAL A 159 -13.52 -5.39 3.46
N ASP A 160 -14.16 -4.60 2.60
CA ASP A 160 -14.03 -4.75 1.14
C ASP A 160 -12.67 -4.30 0.62
N ILE A 161 -11.99 -3.38 1.32
CA ILE A 161 -10.69 -2.86 0.90
C ILE A 161 -9.58 -3.39 1.81
N PHE A 162 -9.55 -3.04 3.09
CA PHE A 162 -8.42 -3.37 3.96
C PHE A 162 -8.24 -4.88 4.16
N PHE A 163 -9.26 -5.59 4.65
CA PHE A 163 -9.17 -7.04 4.83
C PHE A 163 -8.98 -7.77 3.50
N ALA A 164 -9.76 -7.44 2.47
CA ALA A 164 -9.61 -8.06 1.15
C ALA A 164 -8.18 -7.92 0.58
N THR A 165 -7.57 -6.73 0.71
CA THR A 165 -6.20 -6.48 0.27
C THR A 165 -5.20 -7.33 1.03
N ILE A 166 -5.29 -7.36 2.37
CA ILE A 166 -4.34 -8.10 3.20
C ILE A 166 -4.50 -9.62 3.03
N ASP A 167 -5.75 -10.10 2.98
CA ASP A 167 -6.05 -11.52 2.74
C ASP A 167 -5.50 -11.97 1.38
N THR A 168 -5.57 -11.11 0.35
CA THR A 168 -4.93 -11.37 -0.95
C THR A 168 -3.41 -11.51 -0.83
N GLN A 169 -2.75 -10.61 -0.07
CA GLN A 169 -1.31 -10.70 0.16
C GLN A 169 -0.91 -11.98 0.92
N LEU A 170 -1.70 -12.38 1.93
CA LEU A 170 -1.49 -13.63 2.66
C LEU A 170 -1.64 -14.86 1.76
N GLN A 171 -2.65 -14.87 0.88
CA GLN A 171 -2.87 -15.94 -0.08
C GLN A 171 -1.72 -16.05 -1.09
N GLU A 172 -1.26 -14.92 -1.62
CA GLU A 172 -0.09 -14.90 -2.52
C GLU A 172 1.17 -15.42 -1.84
N LEU A 173 1.43 -14.98 -0.61
CA LEU A 173 2.58 -15.43 0.18
C LEU A 173 2.54 -16.93 0.40
N LYS A 174 1.38 -17.47 0.80
CA LYS A 174 1.16 -18.91 0.98
C LYS A 174 1.42 -19.68 -0.32
N SER A 175 0.86 -19.20 -1.44
CA SER A 175 1.05 -19.82 -2.76
C SER A 175 2.53 -19.88 -3.18
N ARG A 176 3.27 -18.77 -2.99
CA ARG A 176 4.72 -18.71 -3.29
C ARG A 176 5.54 -19.64 -2.40
N LEU A 177 5.24 -19.69 -1.10
CA LEU A 177 5.92 -20.59 -0.16
C LEU A 177 5.68 -22.06 -0.54
N THR A 178 4.44 -22.44 -0.86
CA THR A 178 4.13 -23.81 -1.31
C THR A 178 4.90 -24.19 -2.57
N LYS A 179 4.95 -23.29 -3.57
CA LYS A 179 5.73 -23.51 -4.79
C LYS A 179 7.22 -23.71 -4.48
N MET A 180 7.78 -22.85 -3.65
CA MET A 180 9.19 -22.92 -3.24
C MET A 180 9.51 -24.27 -2.56
N LEU A 181 8.69 -24.69 -1.60
CA LEU A 181 8.87 -25.98 -0.92
C LEU A 181 8.73 -27.17 -1.88
N SER A 182 7.77 -27.13 -2.82
CA SER A 182 7.58 -28.19 -3.82
C SER A 182 8.75 -28.32 -4.80
N SER A 183 9.37 -27.20 -5.20
CA SER A 183 10.59 -27.24 -6.03
C SER A 183 11.78 -27.84 -5.29
N PHE A 184 11.84 -27.72 -3.96
CA PHE A 184 12.91 -28.31 -3.15
C PHE A 184 12.75 -29.82 -2.97
N SER A 185 11.53 -30.33 -2.81
CA SER A 185 11.30 -31.79 -2.75
C SER A 185 11.69 -32.48 -4.06
N LEU A 186 11.60 -31.79 -5.19
CA LEU A 186 12.03 -32.30 -6.50
C LEU A 186 13.57 -32.30 -6.67
N LEU A 187 14.27 -31.34 -6.04
CA LEU A 187 15.73 -31.23 -6.12
C LEU A 187 16.48 -32.24 -5.23
N LEU A 188 15.83 -32.79 -4.20
CA LEU A 188 16.38 -33.85 -3.34
C LEU A 188 16.14 -35.27 -3.89
N GLN A 189 15.48 -35.40 -5.05
CA GLN A 189 15.24 -36.65 -5.76
C GLN A 189 16.13 -36.86 -6.99
N LEU A 190 17.09 -35.96 -7.22
CA LEU A 190 18.15 -36.04 -8.25
C LEU A 190 19.52 -36.12 -7.57
#